data_AF-A0A518KD40-F1
#
_entry.id   AF-A0A518KD40-F1
#
_cell.length_a   1.000
_cell.length_b   1.000
_cell.length_c   1.000
_cell.angle_alpha   90.00
_cell.angle_beta   90.00
_cell.angle_gamma   90.00
#
_symmetry.space_group_name_H-M   'P 1'
#
loop_
_entity.id
_entity.type
_entity.pdbx_description
1 polymer ?
#
loop_
_entity_poly.entity_id
_entity_poly.type
_entity_poly.pdbx_seq_one_letter_code
_entity_poly.pdbx_strand_id
1 'polypeptide(L)' 'MSAKRKTIEDVLRERLAGDPASYYAIAKATGITHPTLMRFAKGKGGLRLSVAAKLAEHYHLELRERQE' A
#
# COMPACT_ATOMS: atom_id res chain seq x y z
N MET A 1 12.97 -20.69 -12.66
CA MET A 1 13.18 -19.24 -12.39
C MET A 1 12.62 -18.93 -11.01
N SER A 2 13.41 -18.40 -10.10
CA SER A 2 12.95 -18.10 -8.73
C SER A 2 11.94 -16.95 -8.77
N ALA A 3 10.74 -17.13 -8.21
CA ALA A 3 9.74 -16.08 -8.16
C ALA A 3 10.30 -14.89 -7.34
N LYS A 4 10.36 -13.70 -7.94
CA LYS A 4 10.85 -12.49 -7.27
C LYS A 4 9.97 -12.23 -6.04
N ARG A 5 10.59 -12.07 -4.86
CA ARG A 5 9.86 -11.72 -3.63
C ARG A 5 9.20 -10.35 -3.79
N LYS A 6 7.97 -10.23 -3.29
CA LYS A 6 7.22 -8.97 -3.30
C LYS A 6 7.89 -7.95 -2.39
N THR A 7 8.01 -6.73 -2.89
CA THR A 7 8.41 -5.58 -2.08
C THR A 7 7.24 -5.09 -1.23
N ILE A 8 7.51 -4.23 -0.24
CA ILE A 8 6.45 -3.55 0.52
C ILE A 8 5.49 -2.80 -0.41
N GLU A 9 6.00 -2.17 -1.47
CA GLU A 9 5.17 -1.45 -2.42
C GLU A 9 4.26 -2.38 -3.21
N ASP A 10 4.76 -3.56 -3.62
CA ASP A 10 3.95 -4.55 -4.33
C ASP A 10 2.80 -5.04 -3.45
N VAL A 11 3.09 -5.39 -2.20
CA VAL A 11 2.07 -5.82 -1.23
C VAL A 11 1.01 -4.72 -1.03
N LEU A 12 1.44 -3.47 -0.83
CA LEU A 12 0.52 -2.36 -0.63
C LEU A 12 -0.32 -2.06 -1.89
N ARG A 13 0.26 -2.13 -3.09
CA ARG A 13 -0.49 -1.95 -4.35
C ARG A 13 -1.51 -3.06 -4.55
N GLU A 14 -1.15 -4.31 -4.27
CA GLU A 14 -2.05 -5.44 -4.39
C GLU A 14 -3.23 -5.35 -3.41
N ARG A 15 -2.96 -4.98 -2.14
CA ARG A 15 -4.04 -4.75 -1.17
C ARG A 15 -4.96 -3.64 -1.60
N LEU A 16 -4.39 -2.53 -2.07
CA LEU A 16 -5.15 -1.38 -2.56
C LEU A 16 -5.98 -1.69 -3.82
N ALA A 17 -5.47 -2.53 -4.73
CA ALA A 17 -6.18 -2.93 -5.93
C ALA A 17 -7.27 -3.99 -5.67
N GLY A 18 -7.09 -4.83 -4.64
CA GLY A 18 -8.04 -5.86 -4.24
C GLY A 18 -9.09 -5.39 -3.23
N ASP A 19 -9.00 -4.16 -2.74
CA ASP A 19 -9.97 -3.61 -1.79
C ASP A 19 -11.31 -3.32 -2.49
N PRO A 20 -12.45 -3.83 -1.97
CA PRO A 20 -13.78 -3.49 -2.50
C PRO A 20 -14.16 -2.01 -2.29
N ALA A 21 -13.51 -1.31 -1.37
CA ALA A 21 -13.73 0.11 -1.11
C ALA A 21 -13.15 0.98 -2.24
N SER A 22 -13.81 2.09 -2.53
CA SER A 22 -13.27 3.07 -3.48
C SER A 22 -12.01 3.73 -2.91
N TYR A 23 -11.09 4.16 -3.77
CA TYR A 23 -9.93 4.97 -3.38
C TYR A 23 -10.32 6.19 -2.53
N TYR A 24 -11.51 6.76 -2.74
CA TYR A 24 -12.03 7.87 -1.94
C TYR A 24 -12.36 7.44 -0.51
N ALA A 25 -13.01 6.29 -0.33
CA ALA A 25 -13.30 5.73 0.98
C ALA A 25 -12.01 5.39 1.74
N ILE A 26 -11.03 4.81 1.05
CA ILE A 26 -9.71 4.48 1.62
C ILE A 26 -8.96 5.77 1.99
N ALA A 27 -9.00 6.80 1.14
CA ALA A 27 -8.44 8.11 1.45
C ALA A 27 -9.02 8.70 2.74
N LYS A 28 -10.34 8.60 2.91
CA LYS A 28 -11.04 9.07 4.13
C LYS A 28 -10.65 8.25 5.36
N ALA A 29 -10.58 6.92 5.23
CA ALA A 29 -10.24 6.02 6.34
C ALA A 29 -8.79 6.17 6.82
N THR A 30 -7.86 6.40 5.88
CA THR A 30 -6.42 6.47 6.16
C THR A 30 -5.91 7.89 6.39
N GLY A 31 -6.68 8.91 6.01
CA GLY A 31 -6.23 10.30 5.95
C GLY A 31 -5.15 10.54 4.89
N ILE A 32 -5.05 9.67 3.89
CA ILE A 32 -4.16 9.82 2.73
C ILE A 32 -4.95 10.52 1.63
N THR A 33 -4.33 11.45 0.91
CA THR A 33 -5.05 12.15 -0.16
C THR A 33 -5.39 11.21 -1.32
N HIS A 34 -6.60 11.35 -1.86
CA HIS A 34 -7.06 10.56 -3.01
C HIS A 34 -6.07 10.61 -4.21
N PRO A 35 -5.51 11.78 -4.61
CA PRO A 35 -4.50 11.82 -5.67
C PRO A 35 -3.24 11.01 -5.35
N THR A 36 -2.83 10.96 -4.08
CA THR A 36 -1.66 10.17 -3.65
C THR A 36 -1.93 8.68 -3.82
N LEU A 37 -3.10 8.19 -3.37
CA LEU A 37 -3.49 6.79 -3.57
C LEU A 37 -3.57 6.42 -5.05
N MET A 38 -4.21 7.25 -5.87
CA MET A 38 -4.33 6.99 -7.31
C MET A 38 -2.97 6.95 -8.02
N ARG A 39 -2.07 7.88 -7.70
CA ARG A 39 -0.72 7.91 -8.29
C ARG A 39 0.06 6.65 -7.91
N PHE A 40 0.02 6.28 -6.63
CA PHE A 40 0.69 5.07 -6.13
C PHE A 40 0.13 3.80 -6.77
N ALA A 41 -1.20 3.66 -6.84
CA ALA A 41 -1.86 2.51 -7.47
C ALA A 41 -1.49 2.36 -8.95
N LYS A 42 -1.30 3.47 -9.67
CA LYS A 42 -0.89 3.50 -11.08
C LYS A 42 0.62 3.34 -11.28
N GLY A 43 1.41 3.12 -10.21
CA GLY A 43 2.87 3.06 -10.27
C GLY A 43 3.54 4.40 -10.62
N LYS A 44 2.80 5.51 -10.59
CA LYS A 44 3.31 6.85 -10.90
C LYS A 44 3.84 7.53 -9.65
N GLY A 45 4.94 7.01 -9.13
CA GLY A 45 5.64 7.50 -7.93
C GLY A 45 5.52 6.58 -6.72
N GLY A 46 6.45 6.72 -5.78
CA GLY A 46 6.46 5.98 -4.52
C GLY A 46 5.64 6.63 -3.41
N LEU A 47 5.62 5.98 -2.25
CA LEU A 47 5.04 6.55 -1.02
C LEU A 47 6.14 6.98 -0.06
N ARG A 48 5.87 8.08 0.67
CA ARG A 48 6.63 8.36 1.88
C ARG A 48 6.36 7.26 2.90
N LEU A 49 7.35 6.91 3.73
CA LEU A 49 7.22 5.86 4.75
C LEU A 49 6.04 6.12 5.71
N SER A 50 5.78 7.37 6.08
CA SER A 50 4.64 7.74 6.93
C SER A 50 3.28 7.45 6.28
N VAL A 51 3.19 7.51 4.94
CA VAL A 51 1.98 7.17 4.19
C VAL A 51 1.85 5.66 4.03
N ALA A 52 2.98 4.97 3.78
CA ALA A 52 3.01 3.51 3.74
C ALA A 52 2.60 2.90 5.10
N ALA A 53 3.03 3.48 6.22
CA ALA A 53 2.64 3.04 7.56
C ALA A 53 1.12 3.11 7.79
N LYS A 54 0.47 4.19 7.34
CA LYS A 54 -0.99 4.35 7.41
C LYS A 54 -1.75 3.30 6.60
N LEU A 55 -1.25 2.97 5.40
CA LEU A 55 -1.85 1.88 4.62
C LEU A 55 -1.60 0.52 5.26
N ALA A 56 -0.42 0.29 5.80
CA ALA A 56 -0.11 -0.94 6.49
C ALA A 56 -1.03 -1.14 7.70
N GLU A 57 -1.22 -0.11 8.52
CA GLU A 57 -2.16 -0.12 9.64
C GLU A 57 -3.60 -0.39 9.19
N HIS A 58 -4.07 0.31 8.15
CA HIS A 58 -5.41 0.10 7.59
C HIS A 58 -5.66 -1.32 7.09
N TYR A 59 -4.65 -1.95 6.49
CA TYR A 59 -4.73 -3.31 5.98
C TYR A 59 -4.27 -4.38 6.98
N HIS A 60 -4.03 -4.01 8.24
CA HIS A 60 -3.53 -4.91 9.28
C HIS A 60 -2.26 -5.68 8.85
N LEU A 61 -1.36 -4.97 8.19
CA LEU A 61 -0.05 -5.47 7.78
C LEU A 61 1.01 -5.09 8.81
N GLU A 62 1.95 -5.99 9.04
CA GLU A 62 3.11 -5.77 9.90
C GLU A 62 4.42 -5.87 9.12
N LEU A 63 5.41 -5.11 9.57
CA LEU A 63 6.79 -5.27 9.15
C LEU A 63 7.47 -6.20 10.15
N ARG A 64 8.10 -7.26 9.65
CA ARG A 64 8.85 -8.22 10.47
C ARG A 64 10.28 -8.37 9.96
N GLU A 65 11.19 -8.66 10.88
CA GLU A 65 12.52 -9.10 10.51
C GLU A 65 12.43 -10.40 9.71
N ARG A 66 13.24 -10.47 8.66
CA ARG A 66 13.30 -11.66 7.84
C ARG A 66 14.17 -12.68 8.56
N GLN A 67 13.58 -13.82 8.86
CA GLN A 67 14.31 -15.01 9.29
C GLN A 67 15.03 -15.58 8.06
N GLU A 68 16.36 -15.74 8.17
CA GLU A 68 17.19 -16.35 7.12
C GLU A 68 17.13 -17.88 7.15
#